data_AF-A0A7V9F2L6-F1
#
_entry.id   AF-A0A7V9F2L6-F1
#
_cell.length_a   1.000
_cell.length_b   1.000
_cell.length_c   1.000
_cell.angle_alpha   90.00
_cell.angle_beta   90.00
_cell.angle_gamma   90.00
#
_symmetry.space_group_name_H-M   'P 1'
#
loop_
_entity.id
_entity.type
_entity.pdbx_description
1 polymer ?
#
loop_
_entity_poly.entity_id
_entity_poly.type
_entity_poly.pdbx_seq_one_letter_code
_entity_poly.pdbx_strand_id
1 'polypeptide(L)' 'GTIEWEMWDDGWTVVTADRRRSAQFEHTLVVTDTGAEVLTRP' A
#
# COMPACT_ATOMS: atom_id res chain seq x y z
N GLY A 1 14.24 -3.80 0.19
CA GLY A 1 13.46 -4.69 -0.68
C GLY A 1 13.81 -4.38 -2.11
N THR A 2 13.41 -5.26 -3.01
CA THR A 2 13.32 -4.99 -4.44
C THR A 2 11.83 -4.79 -4.83
N ILE A 3 11.50 -4.64 -6.11
CA ILE A 3 10.10 -4.43 -6.56
C ILE A 3 9.38 -5.74 -6.91
N GLU A 4 10.14 -6.84 -7.06
CA GLU A 4 9.62 -8.15 -7.37
C GLU A 4 8.85 -8.75 -6.19
N TRP A 5 7.76 -9.45 -6.50
CA TRP A 5 6.84 -10.02 -5.53
C TRP A 5 6.37 -11.41 -5.95
N GLU A 6 5.89 -12.17 -4.96
CA GLU A 6 5.26 -13.48 -5.12
C GLU A 6 3.93 -13.49 -4.36
N MET A 7 2.94 -14.23 -4.88
CA MET A 7 1.68 -14.52 -4.18
C MET A 7 1.77 -15.92 -3.58
N TRP A 8 1.39 -16.07 -2.32
CA TRP A 8 1.29 -17.38 -1.69
C TRP A 8 0.11 -18.19 -2.21
N ASP A 9 0.15 -19.50 -1.95
CA ASP A 9 -0.89 -20.45 -2.40
C ASP A 9 -2.29 -20.18 -1.81
N ASP A 10 -2.40 -19.26 -0.85
CA ASP A 10 -3.67 -18.77 -0.33
C ASP A 10 -4.42 -17.82 -1.27
N GLY A 11 -3.75 -17.34 -2.34
CA GLY A 11 -4.31 -16.43 -3.33
C GLY A 11 -4.47 -14.98 -2.85
N TRP A 12 -3.89 -14.61 -1.71
CA TRP A 12 -4.05 -13.28 -1.10
C TRP A 12 -2.75 -12.67 -0.59
N THR A 13 -1.90 -13.46 0.06
CA THR A 13 -0.70 -12.93 0.72
C THR A 13 0.36 -12.62 -0.33
N VAL A 14 0.64 -11.33 -0.53
CA VAL A 14 1.73 -10.84 -1.39
C VAL A 14 2.98 -10.61 -0.53
N VAL A 15 4.09 -11.23 -0.91
CA VAL A 15 5.39 -11.08 -0.25
C VAL A 15 6.44 -10.55 -1.22
N THR A 16 7.44 -9.85 -0.69
CA THR A 16 8.63 -9.47 -1.46
C THR A 16 9.42 -10.72 -1.86
N ALA A 17 9.88 -10.79 -3.11
CA ALA A 17 10.66 -11.94 -3.60
C ALA A 17 11.97 -12.13 -2.79
N ASP A 18 12.55 -11.02 -2.29
CA ASP A 18 13.74 -11.04 -1.43
C ASP A 18 13.43 -11.28 0.07
N ARG A 19 12.16 -11.42 0.44
CA ARG A 19 11.63 -11.60 1.80
C ARG A 19 12.08 -10.56 2.82
N ARG A 20 12.56 -9.39 2.38
CA ARG A 20 12.89 -8.27 3.27
C ARG A 20 11.63 -7.55 3.73
N ARG A 21 11.73 -6.84 4.86
CA ARG A 21 10.61 -6.10 5.47
C ARG A 21 9.99 -5.10 4.50
N SER A 22 8.66 -4.98 4.59
CA SER A 22 7.84 -3.99 3.90
C SER A 22 7.02 -3.19 4.92
N ALA A 23 6.56 -2.01 4.51
CA ALA A 23 5.65 -1.15 5.29
C ALA A 23 4.69 -0.42 4.32
N GLN A 24 3.49 -0.13 4.80
CA GLN A 24 2.42 0.56 4.05
C GLN A 24 1.76 1.61 4.96
N PHE A 25 1.35 2.73 4.36
CA PHE A 25 0.41 3.69 4.94
C PHE A 25 -0.73 3.93 3.95
N GLU A 26 -1.92 4.24 4.44
CA GLU A 26 -3.10 4.46 3.61
C GLU A 26 -3.89 5.68 4.10
N HIS A 27 -4.36 6.48 3.14
CA HIS A 27 -5.36 7.52 3.36
C HIS A 27 -6.32 7.58 2.19
N THR A 28 -7.61 7.73 2.48
CA THR A 28 -8.63 8.11 1.49
C THR A 28 -8.61 9.63 1.30
N LEU A 29 -8.54 10.09 0.04
CA LEU A 29 -8.52 11.51 -0.31
C LEU A 29 -9.77 11.90 -1.12
N VAL A 30 -10.22 13.14 -0.96
CA VAL A 30 -11.16 13.79 -1.88
C VAL A 30 -10.48 14.98 -2.55
N VAL A 31 -10.66 15.13 -3.87
CA VAL A 31 -10.12 16.27 -4.63
C VAL A 31 -11.04 17.48 -4.45
N THR A 32 -10.44 18.65 -4.25
CA THR A 32 -11.14 19.94 -4.11
C THR A 32 -10.64 20.92 -5.17
N ASP A 33 -11.29 22.08 -5.30
CA ASP A 33 -10.93 23.10 -6.29
C ASP A 33 -9.49 23.61 -6.17
N THR A 34 -8.90 23.51 -4.97
CA THR A 34 -7.56 24.04 -4.66
C THR A 34 -6.57 22.98 -4.17
N GLY A 35 -6.95 21.70 -4.11
CA GLY A 35 -6.08 20.64 -3.63
C GLY A 35 -6.79 19.32 -3.36
N ALA A 36 -6.46 18.69 -2.23
CA ALA A 36 -7.09 17.47 -1.75
C ALA A 36 -7.25 17.49 -0.23
N GLU A 37 -8.35 16.91 0.26
CA GLU A 37 -8.61 16.71 1.67
C GLU A 37 -8.40 15.24 2.05
N VAL A 38 -7.77 15.02 3.20
CA VAL A 38 -7.55 13.68 3.75
C VAL A 38 -8.77 13.30 4.60
N LEU A 39 -9.54 12.30 4.15
CA LEU A 39 -10.78 11.87 4.78
C LEU A 39 -10.60 10.93 5.98
N THR A 40 -9.37 10.44 6.19
CA THR A 40 -9.04 9.38 7.16
C THR A 40 -7.96 9.82 8.15
N ARG A 41 -7.98 11.10 8.53
CA ARG A 41 -7.09 11.65 9.57
C ARG A 41 -7.46 11.08 10.96
N PRO A 42 -6.52 11.06 11.93
CA PRO A 42 -6.79 10.63 13.30
C PRO A 42 -7.88 11.43 14.01
#